data_AF-A0A0S3TBB4-F1
#
_entry.id   AF-A0A0S3TBB4-F1
#
_cell.length_a   1.000
_cell.length_b   1.000
_cell.length_c   1.000
_cell.angle_alpha   90.00
_cell.angle_beta   90.00
_cell.angle_gamma   90.00
#
_symmetry.space_group_name_H-M   'P 1'
#
loop_
_entity.id
_entity.type
_entity.pdbx_description
1 polymer ?
#
loop_
_entity_poly.entity_id
_entity_poly.type
_entity_poly.pdbx_seq_one_letter_code
_entity_poly.pdbx_strand_id
1 'polypeptide(L)'
;MSSFFFPFSMFKIELWIPNPYYLIIFQVETRASLFLYKERKPIHNNISNNTMKPTLVLALSFLLPLLAFFTNLPLAFSDDVEQVVDIHGNPIFPGFTYYIIPAIRGPPGGGLKLGQTGNSDCPLTVLQDYSEIFRGLPVQFTIPGISPEIIFTGTKLDIEFKQKPWCAESSKWSVFVDESIQKACVGIGGAEGHPGQQTFAGKFHIEKYQFGYKLVFCITGSPTCLDIGRFDAQNGEGGRRLNLTEHEAFDIVFVPAFEADKVIKSVV
;
A
#
# COMPACT_ATOMS: atom_id res chain seq x y z
N MET A 1 -57.95 -0.25 -13.83
CA MET A 1 -57.62 -0.49 -12.41
C MET A 1 -56.14 -0.28 -12.23
N SER A 2 -55.80 0.42 -11.14
CA SER A 2 -54.54 1.08 -10.80
C SER A 2 -53.28 0.24 -10.99
N SER A 3 -52.23 0.88 -11.48
CA SER A 3 -50.86 0.37 -11.40
C SER A 3 -49.98 1.45 -10.76
N PHE A 4 -49.32 1.06 -9.69
CA PHE A 4 -48.45 1.87 -8.85
C PHE A 4 -47.22 2.38 -9.63
N PHE A 5 -46.87 3.66 -9.46
CA PHE A 5 -45.56 4.19 -9.80
C PHE A 5 -44.61 3.92 -8.63
N PHE A 6 -43.48 3.25 -8.88
CA PHE A 6 -42.27 3.35 -8.05
C PHE A 6 -41.27 4.25 -8.77
N PRO A 7 -40.58 5.19 -8.07
CA PRO A 7 -39.55 6.00 -8.70
C PRO A 7 -38.25 5.19 -8.79
N PHE A 8 -37.67 5.09 -9.99
CA PHE A 8 -36.31 4.57 -10.15
C PHE A 8 -35.31 5.65 -9.71
N SER A 9 -34.49 5.33 -8.72
CA SER A 9 -33.35 6.15 -8.30
C SER A 9 -32.26 6.07 -9.37
N MET A 10 -31.80 7.23 -9.83
CA MET A 10 -30.69 7.39 -10.77
C MET A 10 -29.38 7.36 -9.98
N PHE A 11 -28.55 6.33 -10.17
CA PHE A 11 -27.18 6.33 -9.64
C PHE A 11 -26.22 6.90 -10.69
N LYS A 12 -25.60 8.04 -10.37
CA LYS A 12 -24.52 8.64 -11.15
C LYS A 12 -23.20 8.17 -10.55
N ILE A 13 -22.40 7.44 -11.31
CA ILE A 13 -21.02 7.10 -10.94
C ILE A 13 -20.12 7.98 -11.80
N GLU A 14 -19.47 8.97 -11.17
CA GLU A 14 -18.45 9.80 -11.81
C GLU A 14 -17.08 9.22 -11.47
N LEU A 15 -16.36 8.75 -12.49
CA LEU A 15 -14.96 8.33 -12.34
C LEU A 15 -14.05 9.47 -12.82
N TRP A 16 -13.23 9.97 -11.91
CA TRP A 16 -12.27 11.05 -12.17
C TRP A 16 -10.91 10.43 -12.49
N ILE A 17 -10.43 10.60 -13.72
CA ILE A 17 -9.06 10.25 -14.09
C ILE A 17 -8.32 11.55 -14.36
N PRO A 18 -7.25 11.90 -13.62
CA PRO A 18 -6.53 13.14 -13.85
C PRO A 18 -5.69 13.01 -15.11
N ASN A 19 -6.15 13.61 -16.22
CA ASN A 19 -5.34 13.84 -17.42
C ASN A 19 -5.42 15.32 -17.79
N PRO A 20 -4.29 16.05 -17.92
CA PRO A 20 -4.29 17.51 -18.06
C PRO A 20 -4.84 18.05 -19.40
N TYR A 21 -5.29 17.21 -20.34
CA TYR A 21 -5.66 17.67 -21.68
C TYR A 21 -7.11 17.41 -22.13
N TYR A 22 -7.89 16.54 -21.47
CA TYR A 22 -9.30 16.28 -21.85
C TYR A 22 -10.19 15.84 -20.67
N LEU A 23 -11.47 16.25 -20.71
CA LEU A 23 -12.54 15.73 -19.84
C LEU A 23 -13.31 14.64 -20.61
N ILE A 24 -13.28 13.39 -20.13
CA ILE A 24 -14.04 12.29 -20.73
C ILE A 24 -15.16 11.91 -19.75
N ILE A 25 -16.42 12.06 -20.19
CA ILE A 25 -17.61 11.68 -19.42
C ILE A 25 -18.23 10.44 -20.06
N PHE A 26 -18.33 9.34 -19.32
CA PHE A 26 -19.07 8.15 -19.75
C PHE A 26 -20.50 8.20 -19.19
N GLN A 27 -21.51 8.17 -20.07
CA GLN A 27 -22.91 8.03 -19.69
C GLN A 27 -23.39 6.64 -20.11
N VAL A 28 -23.72 5.79 -19.13
CA VAL A 28 -24.30 4.46 -19.35
C VAL A 28 -25.79 4.55 -19.07
N GLU A 29 -26.61 4.31 -20.08
CA GLU A 29 -28.08 4.34 -19.97
C GLU A 29 -28.65 2.93 -20.21
N THR A 30 -29.19 2.31 -19.17
CA THR A 30 -29.87 1.02 -19.27
C THR A 30 -31.36 1.23 -19.50
N ARG A 31 -31.87 0.95 -20.72
CA ARG A 31 -33.30 0.76 -20.97
C ARG A 31 -33.62 -0.72 -21.12
N ALA A 32 -34.35 -1.28 -20.16
CA ALA A 32 -35.01 -2.58 -20.31
C ALA A 32 -36.40 -2.37 -20.93
N SER A 33 -36.69 -3.02 -22.06
CA SER A 33 -38.04 -3.04 -22.66
C SER A 33 -38.68 -4.41 -22.46
N LEU A 34 -39.82 -4.44 -21.76
CA LEU A 34 -40.64 -5.61 -21.51
C LEU A 34 -41.57 -5.84 -22.73
N PHE A 35 -41.48 -6.98 -23.43
CA PHE A 35 -42.40 -7.33 -24.52
C PHE A 35 -43.55 -8.21 -24.00
N LEU A 36 -44.79 -7.69 -24.05
CA LEU A 36 -46.02 -8.47 -23.83
C LEU A 36 -46.53 -9.00 -25.19
N TYR A 37 -46.69 -10.32 -25.27
CA TYR A 37 -47.17 -11.04 -26.47
C TYR A 37 -48.71 -11.17 -26.43
N LYS A 38 -49.39 -10.84 -27.54
CA LYS A 38 -50.81 -11.14 -27.75
C LYS A 38 -51.08 -11.49 -29.21
N GLU A 39 -51.56 -12.70 -29.48
CA GLU A 39 -51.85 -13.23 -30.82
C GLU A 39 -53.15 -12.68 -31.45
N ARG A 40 -53.17 -12.58 -32.78
CA ARG A 40 -54.39 -12.70 -33.59
C ARG A 40 -54.11 -13.46 -34.91
N LYS A 41 -55.07 -14.33 -35.25
CA LYS A 41 -55.09 -15.44 -36.23
C LYS A 41 -54.99 -15.04 -37.74
N PRO A 42 -54.77 -16.02 -38.65
CA PRO A 42 -54.01 -15.87 -39.90
C PRO A 42 -54.89 -15.57 -41.13
N ILE A 43 -54.30 -14.93 -42.14
CA ILE A 43 -54.84 -14.88 -43.50
C ILE A 43 -53.73 -15.21 -44.50
N HIS A 44 -54.00 -16.28 -45.26
CA HIS A 44 -53.46 -16.74 -46.54
C HIS A 44 -51.95 -16.72 -46.85
N ASN A 45 -51.50 -17.95 -47.10
CA ASN A 45 -50.23 -18.43 -47.63
C ASN A 45 -49.61 -17.59 -48.77
N ASN A 46 -48.31 -17.33 -48.64
CA ASN A 46 -47.35 -17.59 -49.71
C ASN A 46 -46.05 -18.07 -49.07
N ILE A 47 -45.54 -19.20 -49.57
CA ILE A 47 -44.28 -19.80 -49.12
C ILE A 47 -43.15 -18.89 -49.57
N SER A 48 -42.49 -18.21 -48.62
CA SER A 48 -41.13 -17.73 -48.81
C SER A 48 -40.21 -18.49 -47.86
N ASN A 49 -39.15 -19.07 -48.42
CA ASN A 49 -38.04 -19.63 -47.68
C ASN A 49 -37.42 -18.55 -46.79
N ASN A 50 -37.86 -18.48 -45.53
CA ASN A 50 -37.33 -17.51 -44.58
C ASN A 50 -36.08 -18.10 -43.93
N THR A 51 -34.97 -17.79 -44.59
CA THR A 51 -33.67 -17.49 -43.99
C THR A 51 -33.79 -17.06 -42.53
N MET A 52 -32.94 -17.65 -41.67
CA MET A 52 -32.81 -17.27 -40.26
C MET A 52 -32.82 -15.74 -40.13
N LYS A 53 -33.74 -15.23 -39.31
CA LYS A 53 -33.93 -13.79 -39.12
C LYS A 53 -32.59 -13.16 -38.67
N PRO A 54 -32.09 -12.13 -39.36
CA PRO A 54 -30.78 -11.52 -39.07
C PRO A 54 -30.71 -10.91 -37.66
N THR A 55 -31.85 -10.74 -37.00
CA THR A 55 -31.98 -10.23 -35.63
C THR A 55 -31.30 -11.14 -34.59
N LEU A 56 -31.26 -12.46 -34.79
CA LEU A 56 -30.64 -13.39 -33.84
C LEU A 56 -29.11 -13.45 -33.98
N VAL A 57 -28.61 -13.24 -35.21
CA VAL A 57 -27.17 -13.14 -35.51
C VAL A 57 -26.57 -11.85 -34.92
N LEU A 58 -27.31 -10.75 -34.98
CA LEU A 58 -26.92 -9.47 -34.38
C LEU A 58 -26.85 -9.52 -32.84
N ALA A 59 -27.76 -10.24 -32.18
CA ALA A 59 -27.72 -10.37 -30.72
C ALA A 59 -26.49 -11.16 -30.23
N LEU A 60 -26.07 -12.20 -30.97
CA LEU A 60 -24.84 -12.94 -30.65
C LEU A 60 -23.57 -12.12 -30.90
N SER A 61 -23.54 -11.24 -31.91
CA SER A 61 -22.36 -10.43 -32.22
C SER A 61 -22.06 -9.37 -31.16
N PHE A 62 -23.04 -8.93 -30.38
CA PHE A 62 -22.84 -8.00 -29.25
C PHE A 62 -22.47 -8.69 -27.93
N LEU A 63 -22.75 -9.99 -27.76
CA LEU A 63 -22.42 -10.75 -26.54
C LEU A 63 -20.97 -11.25 -26.52
N LEU A 64 -20.41 -11.58 -27.69
CA LEU A 64 -19.03 -12.06 -27.84
C LEU A 64 -17.94 -11.05 -27.37
N PRO A 65 -18.02 -9.73 -27.69
CA PRO A 65 -17.04 -8.77 -27.17
C PRO A 65 -17.18 -8.54 -25.66
N LEU A 66 -18.40 -8.64 -25.10
CA LEU A 66 -18.62 -8.46 -23.66
C LEU A 66 -17.93 -9.56 -22.83
N LEU A 67 -17.91 -10.80 -23.34
CA LEU A 67 -17.23 -11.92 -22.69
C LEU A 67 -15.69 -11.77 -22.74
N ALA A 68 -15.15 -11.17 -23.81
CA ALA A 68 -13.71 -10.90 -23.94
C ALA A 68 -13.20 -9.79 -23.01
N PHE A 69 -14.08 -8.91 -22.52
CA PHE A 69 -13.72 -7.90 -21.50
C PHE A 69 -13.55 -8.53 -20.11
N PHE A 70 -14.28 -9.60 -19.77
CA PHE A 70 -14.15 -10.27 -18.47
C PHE A 70 -12.93 -11.21 -18.38
N THR A 71 -12.39 -11.67 -19.50
CA THR A 71 -11.18 -12.53 -19.51
C THR A 71 -9.87 -11.77 -19.33
N ASN A 72 -9.92 -10.44 -19.31
CA ASN A 72 -8.77 -9.56 -19.02
C ASN A 72 -8.81 -8.99 -17.61
N LEU A 73 -9.60 -9.56 -16.69
CA LEU A 73 -9.35 -9.35 -15.28
C LEU A 73 -8.00 -10.02 -14.97
N PRO A 74 -6.96 -9.29 -14.52
CA PRO A 74 -5.80 -9.95 -13.96
C PRO A 74 -6.28 -10.85 -12.83
N LEU A 75 -6.12 -12.15 -13.02
CA LEU A 75 -6.23 -13.15 -11.97
C LEU A 75 -5.32 -12.71 -10.82
N ALA A 76 -5.83 -12.89 -9.60
CA ALA A 76 -5.20 -12.55 -8.33
C ALA A 76 -3.67 -12.59 -8.36
N PHE A 77 -3.04 -11.55 -7.81
CA PHE A 77 -1.62 -11.51 -7.51
C PHE A 77 -1.22 -12.84 -6.86
N SER A 78 -0.39 -13.62 -7.55
CA SER A 78 0.43 -14.60 -6.87
C SER A 78 1.36 -13.78 -5.97
N ASP A 79 1.33 -14.02 -4.66
CA ASP A 79 2.40 -13.57 -3.77
C ASP A 79 3.67 -14.35 -4.14
N ASP A 80 4.27 -13.96 -5.28
CA ASP A 80 5.51 -14.55 -5.71
C ASP A 80 6.57 -14.13 -4.69
N VAL A 81 7.08 -15.13 -3.99
CA VAL A 81 8.15 -14.97 -3.01
C VAL A 81 9.40 -14.60 -3.80
N GLU A 82 9.79 -13.34 -3.70
CA GLU A 82 10.90 -12.76 -4.43
C GLU A 82 12.01 -12.32 -3.47
N GLN A 83 13.24 -12.38 -3.95
CA GLN A 83 14.37 -11.84 -3.21
C GLN A 83 14.25 -10.32 -3.05
N VAL A 84 14.43 -9.82 -1.83
CA VAL A 84 14.56 -8.39 -1.57
C VAL A 84 15.97 -7.94 -1.96
N VAL A 85 16.06 -6.90 -2.80
CA VAL A 85 17.32 -6.36 -3.30
C VAL A 85 17.48 -4.89 -2.94
N ASP A 86 18.74 -4.45 -2.87
CA ASP A 86 19.10 -3.05 -2.73
C ASP A 86 19.00 -2.28 -4.07
N ILE A 87 19.27 -0.97 -4.04
CA ILE A 87 19.27 -0.12 -5.24
C ILE A 87 20.28 -0.52 -6.32
N HIS A 88 21.23 -1.40 -6.00
CA HIS A 88 22.23 -1.93 -6.95
C HIS A 88 21.82 -3.31 -7.48
N GLY A 89 20.67 -3.85 -7.07
CA GLY A 89 20.18 -5.17 -7.45
C GLY A 89 20.82 -6.31 -6.65
N ASN A 90 21.57 -6.02 -5.58
CA ASN A 90 22.16 -7.06 -4.75
C ASN A 90 21.18 -7.52 -3.66
N PRO A 91 21.19 -8.82 -3.29
CA PRO A 91 20.43 -9.31 -2.15
C PRO A 91 20.64 -8.50 -0.87
N ILE A 92 19.56 -8.30 -0.11
CA ILE A 92 19.66 -7.82 1.26
C ILE A 92 19.97 -8.98 2.19
N PHE A 93 20.99 -8.80 3.03
CA PHE A 93 21.44 -9.79 3.98
C PHE A 93 21.10 -9.39 5.42
N PRO A 94 20.62 -10.32 6.26
CA PRO A 94 20.47 -10.09 7.68
C PRO A 94 21.78 -9.67 8.33
N GLY A 95 21.73 -8.75 9.30
CA GLY A 95 22.89 -8.22 10.00
C GLY A 95 23.73 -7.19 9.22
N PHE A 96 23.51 -7.01 7.91
CA PHE A 96 24.08 -5.90 7.15
C PHE A 96 23.28 -4.62 7.37
N THR A 97 23.90 -3.47 7.12
CA THR A 97 23.31 -2.15 7.36
C THR A 97 22.82 -1.50 6.08
N TYR A 98 21.59 -0.99 6.10
CA TYR A 98 20.96 -0.31 4.97
C TYR A 98 20.27 0.97 5.41
N TYR A 99 20.36 2.03 4.61
CA TYR A 99 19.45 3.16 4.72
C TYR A 99 18.12 2.80 4.06
N ILE A 100 17.02 3.18 4.70
CA ILE A 100 15.69 3.18 4.10
C ILE A 100 15.39 4.60 3.64
N ILE A 101 15.16 4.78 2.35
CA ILE A 101 14.85 6.07 1.72
C ILE A 101 13.65 5.93 0.79
N PRO A 102 12.94 7.03 0.46
CA PRO A 102 11.88 7.00 -0.54
C PRO A 102 12.38 6.46 -1.89
N ALA A 103 11.56 5.65 -2.56
CA ALA A 103 11.90 5.13 -3.89
C ALA A 103 12.02 6.25 -4.93
N ILE A 104 11.18 7.28 -4.82
CA ILE A 104 11.19 8.46 -5.68
C ILE A 104 11.97 9.59 -5.00
N ARG A 105 12.95 10.12 -5.73
CA ARG A 105 13.78 11.27 -5.33
C ARG A 105 13.01 12.59 -5.35
N GLY A 106 13.48 13.56 -4.58
CA GLY A 106 12.95 14.92 -4.50
C GLY A 106 11.83 15.12 -3.46
N PRO A 107 10.61 15.54 -3.85
CA PRO A 107 9.54 15.94 -2.93
C PRO A 107 9.19 14.96 -1.79
N PRO A 108 9.30 13.62 -1.95
CA PRO A 108 9.04 12.68 -0.86
C PRO A 108 9.94 12.84 0.38
N GLY A 109 11.11 13.47 0.24
CA GLY A 109 12.04 13.75 1.34
C GLY A 109 13.18 12.74 1.48
N GLY A 110 13.74 12.64 2.68
CA GLY A 110 14.93 11.86 2.99
C GLY A 110 14.66 10.52 3.67
N GLY A 111 15.71 9.95 4.25
CA GLY A 111 15.66 8.71 5.00
C GLY A 111 15.17 8.86 6.43
N LEU A 112 15.32 7.78 7.19
CA LEU A 112 14.74 7.65 8.52
C LEU A 112 15.67 8.13 9.64
N LYS A 113 15.11 8.70 10.69
CA LYS A 113 15.83 9.10 11.92
C LYS A 113 14.99 8.81 13.15
N LEU A 114 15.62 9.01 14.29
CA LEU A 114 14.95 9.07 15.58
C LEU A 114 14.66 10.53 15.94
N GLY A 115 13.47 10.79 16.47
CA GLY A 115 13.04 12.10 16.91
C GLY A 115 12.31 12.06 18.25
N GLN A 116 12.39 13.18 18.97
CA GLN A 116 11.55 13.44 20.14
C GLN A 116 10.15 13.82 19.66
N THR A 117 9.13 13.28 20.30
CA THR A 117 7.73 13.53 19.98
C THR A 117 6.90 13.55 21.24
N GLY A 118 5.83 14.35 21.25
CA GLY A 118 5.00 14.53 22.44
C GLY A 118 5.83 15.04 23.63
N ASN A 119 5.64 14.43 24.80
CA ASN A 119 6.34 14.81 26.04
C ASN A 119 7.56 13.93 26.34
N SER A 120 8.05 13.15 25.37
CA SER A 120 9.22 12.28 25.58
C SER A 120 10.52 13.08 25.47
N ASP A 121 11.32 13.04 26.54
CA ASP A 121 12.67 13.61 26.55
C ASP A 121 13.68 12.76 25.75
N CYS A 122 13.33 11.53 25.39
CA CYS A 122 14.20 10.63 24.61
C CYS A 122 13.71 10.53 23.15
N PRO A 123 14.61 10.60 22.14
CA PRO A 123 14.23 10.46 20.74
C PRO A 123 13.95 9.00 20.40
N LEU A 124 12.72 8.55 20.62
CA LEU A 124 12.30 7.15 20.48
C LEU A 124 11.41 6.91 19.25
N THR A 125 10.87 7.96 18.64
CA THR A 125 9.95 7.82 17.52
C THR A 125 10.70 7.77 16.19
N VAL A 126 10.29 6.86 15.30
CA VAL A 126 10.85 6.77 13.96
C VAL A 126 10.21 7.83 13.06
N LEU A 127 11.02 8.76 12.58
CA LEU A 127 10.62 9.83 11.67
C LEU A 127 11.30 9.67 10.32
N GLN A 128 10.61 10.04 9.26
CA GLN A 128 11.15 10.26 7.93
C GLN A 128 11.48 11.74 7.75
N ASP A 129 12.72 12.05 7.36
CA ASP A 129 13.18 13.42 7.21
C ASP A 129 12.54 14.12 6.01
N TYR A 130 12.25 15.42 6.12
CA TYR A 130 11.72 16.21 5.01
C TYR A 130 12.74 16.46 3.90
N SER A 131 14.04 16.46 4.22
CA SER A 131 15.12 16.77 3.30
C SER A 131 15.68 15.51 2.64
N GLU A 132 15.60 15.43 1.31
CA GLU A 132 16.18 14.36 0.51
C GLU A 132 17.69 14.13 0.76
N ILE A 133 18.41 15.19 1.12
CA ILE A 133 19.86 15.13 1.36
C ILE A 133 20.18 14.26 2.59
N PHE A 134 19.23 14.17 3.53
CA PHE A 134 19.44 13.41 4.75
C PHE A 134 19.17 11.91 4.51
N ARG A 135 20.23 11.11 4.38
CA ARG A 135 20.15 9.65 4.15
C ARG A 135 19.53 8.85 5.30
N GLY A 136 19.54 9.38 6.51
CA GLY A 136 19.02 8.68 7.67
C GLY A 136 20.05 7.97 8.54
N LEU A 137 19.53 7.27 9.54
CA LEU A 137 20.21 6.26 10.34
C LEU A 137 20.05 4.90 9.65
N PRO A 138 21.11 4.10 9.55
CA PRO A 138 21.02 2.80 8.93
C PRO A 138 20.31 1.80 9.85
N VAL A 139 19.55 0.89 9.26
CA VAL A 139 18.87 -0.22 9.92
C VAL A 139 19.57 -1.55 9.64
N GLN A 140 19.34 -2.52 10.51
CA GLN A 140 19.67 -3.93 10.31
C GLN A 140 18.40 -4.77 10.38
N PHE A 141 18.38 -5.84 9.59
CA PHE A 141 17.32 -6.82 9.59
C PHE A 141 17.80 -8.10 10.27
N THR A 142 16.95 -8.70 11.09
CA THR A 142 17.21 -10.00 11.72
C THR A 142 16.04 -10.93 11.46
N ILE A 143 16.33 -12.17 11.02
CA ILE A 143 15.33 -13.22 10.89
C ILE A 143 15.26 -13.97 12.23
N PRO A 144 14.11 -14.01 12.93
CA PRO A 144 14.00 -14.70 14.19
C PRO A 144 14.21 -16.21 14.03
N GLY A 145 15.18 -16.79 14.76
CA GLY A 145 15.35 -18.23 14.89
C GLY A 145 16.09 -18.97 13.77
N ILE A 146 16.68 -18.27 12.79
CA ILE A 146 17.42 -18.89 11.66
C ILE A 146 18.76 -18.15 11.42
N SER A 147 19.75 -18.86 10.86
CA SER A 147 21.08 -18.35 10.43
C SER A 147 20.98 -17.43 9.20
N PRO A 148 22.02 -16.65 8.84
CA PRO A 148 21.92 -15.61 7.81
C PRO A 148 21.64 -16.20 6.42
N GLU A 149 20.38 -16.13 6.01
CA GLU A 149 19.91 -16.37 4.65
C GLU A 149 19.45 -15.05 4.02
N ILE A 150 19.39 -15.02 2.70
CA ILE A 150 18.85 -13.90 1.92
C ILE A 150 17.41 -13.58 2.38
N ILE A 151 17.07 -12.30 2.45
CA ILE A 151 15.71 -11.87 2.81
C ILE A 151 14.80 -11.94 1.57
N PHE A 152 13.70 -12.68 1.69
CA PHE A 152 12.63 -12.72 0.68
C PHE A 152 11.42 -11.88 1.11
N THR A 153 10.59 -11.49 0.15
CA THR A 153 9.29 -10.88 0.43
C THR A 153 8.45 -11.78 1.33
N GLY A 154 7.67 -11.18 2.23
CA GLY A 154 6.86 -11.92 3.22
C GLY A 154 7.64 -12.59 4.36
N THR A 155 8.98 -12.57 4.35
CA THR A 155 9.80 -13.08 5.46
C THR A 155 9.56 -12.25 6.71
N LYS A 156 9.30 -12.89 7.85
CA LYS A 156 9.14 -12.22 9.15
C LYS A 156 10.48 -11.76 9.69
N LEU A 157 10.57 -10.48 10.03
CA LEU A 157 11.80 -9.78 10.40
C LEU A 157 11.60 -8.99 11.70
N ASP A 158 12.71 -8.85 12.43
CA ASP A 158 12.94 -7.73 13.33
C ASP A 158 13.75 -6.67 12.60
N ILE A 159 13.36 -5.40 12.76
CA ILE A 159 14.07 -4.23 12.24
C ILE A 159 14.65 -3.48 13.42
N GLU A 160 15.90 -3.06 13.34
CA GLU A 160 16.53 -2.24 14.38
C GLU A 160 17.46 -1.19 13.78
N PHE A 161 17.54 -0.01 14.39
CA PHE A 161 18.59 0.93 14.02
C PHE A 161 19.95 0.41 14.49
N LYS A 162 20.99 0.64 13.69
CA LYS A 162 22.36 0.29 14.08
C LYS A 162 22.84 1.05 15.32
N GLN A 163 22.29 2.25 15.54
CA GLN A 163 22.59 3.14 16.65
C GLN A 163 21.31 3.51 17.37
N LYS A 164 21.38 3.66 18.70
CA LYS A 164 20.31 4.15 19.56
C LYS A 164 20.81 5.29 20.45
N PRO A 165 19.93 6.20 20.89
CA PRO A 165 20.27 7.14 21.95
C PRO A 165 20.56 6.39 23.25
N TRP A 166 21.35 7.01 24.13
CA TRP A 166 21.74 6.42 25.42
C TRP A 166 20.55 6.10 26.33
N CYS A 167 19.46 6.87 26.20
CA CYS A 167 18.23 6.72 26.99
C CYS A 167 17.29 5.62 26.48
N ALA A 168 17.55 5.02 25.32
CA ALA A 168 16.78 3.88 24.83
C ALA A 168 17.45 2.58 25.24
N GLU A 169 16.72 1.63 25.83
CA GLU A 169 17.23 0.30 26.14
C GLU A 169 17.55 -0.51 24.87
N SER A 170 16.71 -0.38 23.84
CA SER A 170 16.81 -1.12 22.59
C SER A 170 16.63 -0.23 21.36
N SER A 171 17.33 -0.54 20.27
CA SER A 171 17.13 0.08 18.94
C SER A 171 16.10 -0.66 18.07
N LYS A 172 15.54 -1.77 18.59
CA LYS A 172 14.54 -2.57 17.88
C LYS A 172 13.25 -1.79 17.72
N TRP A 173 12.69 -1.88 16.51
CA TRP A 173 11.45 -1.24 16.17
C TRP A 173 10.27 -1.98 16.80
N SER A 174 9.32 -1.20 17.28
CA SER A 174 8.04 -1.63 17.82
C SER A 174 6.96 -0.64 17.42
N VAL A 175 5.70 -1.03 17.54
CA VAL A 175 4.58 -0.14 17.26
C VAL A 175 3.94 0.30 18.57
N PHE A 176 3.72 1.60 18.74
CA PHE A 176 3.05 2.20 19.89
C PHE A 176 1.88 3.08 19.43
N VAL A 177 0.84 3.21 20.24
CA VAL A 177 -0.30 4.08 19.96
C VAL A 177 -0.03 5.46 20.54
N ASP A 178 -0.04 6.47 19.66
CA ASP A 178 -0.10 7.86 20.06
C ASP A 178 -1.55 8.34 20.03
N GLU A 179 -2.13 8.49 21.22
CA GLU A 179 -3.51 8.93 21.41
C GLU A 179 -3.72 10.40 21.00
N SER A 180 -2.69 11.24 20.98
CA SER A 180 -2.85 12.65 20.59
C SER A 180 -3.17 12.80 19.11
N ILE A 181 -2.63 11.91 18.27
CA ILE A 181 -2.85 11.90 16.82
C ILE A 181 -3.70 10.71 16.34
N GLN A 182 -4.11 9.83 17.27
CA GLN A 182 -4.92 8.63 17.01
C GLN A 182 -4.28 7.71 15.94
N LYS A 183 -2.97 7.47 16.07
CA LYS A 183 -2.19 6.61 15.17
C LYS A 183 -1.36 5.59 15.92
N ALA A 184 -1.25 4.39 15.36
CA ALA A 184 -0.24 3.41 15.75
C ALA A 184 1.05 3.70 14.98
N CYS A 185 2.05 4.25 15.67
CA CYS A 185 3.32 4.73 15.12
C CYS A 185 4.47 3.75 15.38
N VAL A 186 5.50 3.83 14.56
CA VAL A 186 6.74 3.07 14.74
C VAL A 186 7.69 3.85 15.65
N GLY A 187 8.22 3.17 16.67
CA GLY A 187 9.21 3.68 17.62
C GLY A 187 10.24 2.62 18.00
N ILE A 188 11.13 2.95 18.92
CA ILE A 188 12.12 2.04 19.51
C ILE A 188 11.98 1.98 21.04
N GLY A 189 12.64 1.03 21.69
CA GLY A 189 12.62 0.89 23.15
C GLY A 189 11.42 0.13 23.70
N GLY A 190 10.45 -0.28 22.87
CA GLY A 190 9.33 -1.10 23.28
C GLY A 190 8.43 -0.43 24.34
N ALA A 191 7.79 -1.24 25.18
CA ALA A 191 6.89 -0.75 26.23
C ALA A 191 7.59 0.15 27.26
N GLU A 192 8.89 -0.09 27.54
CA GLU A 192 9.68 0.72 28.47
C GLU A 192 10.00 2.11 27.90
N GLY A 193 10.22 2.21 26.59
CA GLY A 193 10.43 3.48 25.90
C GLY A 193 9.15 4.32 25.75
N HIS A 194 7.98 3.69 25.83
CA HIS A 194 6.68 4.32 25.62
C HIS A 194 5.75 4.11 26.83
N PRO A 195 6.12 4.60 28.03
CA PRO A 195 5.39 4.34 29.25
C PRO A 195 3.98 4.94 29.19
N GLY A 196 2.98 4.14 29.58
CA GLY A 196 1.58 4.54 29.56
C GLY A 196 0.92 4.53 28.18
N GLN A 197 1.67 4.25 27.11
CA GLN A 197 1.13 4.07 25.76
C GLN A 197 0.93 2.58 25.47
N GLN A 198 -0.13 2.25 24.73
CA GLN A 198 -0.32 0.88 24.25
C GLN A 198 0.77 0.54 23.22
N THR A 199 1.48 -0.56 23.42
CA THR A 199 2.46 -1.09 22.45
C THR A 199 2.02 -2.43 21.89
N PHE A 200 2.20 -2.64 20.59
CA PHE A 200 1.94 -3.91 19.92
C PHE A 200 3.23 -4.69 19.68
N ALA A 201 3.25 -5.95 20.15
CA ALA A 201 4.25 -6.92 19.74
C ALA A 201 3.90 -7.48 18.36
N GLY A 202 4.89 -7.71 17.51
CA GLY A 202 4.66 -8.14 16.14
C GLY A 202 5.95 -8.42 15.39
N LYS A 203 5.81 -8.70 14.09
CA LYS A 203 6.92 -8.85 13.16
C LYS A 203 6.68 -7.99 11.94
N PHE A 204 7.76 -7.47 11.41
CA PHE A 204 7.74 -6.78 10.12
C PHE A 204 7.97 -7.77 9.00
N HIS A 205 7.54 -7.43 7.80
CA HIS A 205 8.02 -8.06 6.58
C HIS A 205 8.05 -7.02 5.45
N ILE A 206 8.69 -7.39 4.35
CA ILE A 206 8.88 -6.53 3.19
C ILE A 206 8.06 -7.09 2.03
N GLU A 207 7.39 -6.22 1.29
CA GLU A 207 6.63 -6.59 0.08
C GLU A 207 7.02 -5.67 -1.08
N LYS A 208 6.85 -6.14 -2.32
CA LYS A 208 6.98 -5.28 -3.50
C LYS A 208 5.92 -4.20 -3.49
N TYR A 209 6.29 -2.99 -3.86
CA TYR A 209 5.35 -1.89 -3.93
C TYR A 209 5.81 -0.83 -4.92
N GLN A 210 4.96 -0.48 -5.89
CA GLN A 210 5.20 0.59 -6.86
C GLN A 210 6.61 0.50 -7.48
N PHE A 211 7.54 1.38 -7.10
CA PHE A 211 8.89 1.45 -7.66
C PHE A 211 9.94 0.67 -6.85
N GLY A 212 9.63 0.31 -5.60
CA GLY A 212 10.52 -0.46 -4.74
C GLY A 212 9.73 -1.43 -3.88
N TYR A 213 9.63 -1.10 -2.60
CA TYR A 213 9.09 -1.95 -1.56
C TYR A 213 8.22 -1.16 -0.59
N LYS A 214 7.42 -1.86 0.20
CA LYS A 214 6.78 -1.35 1.40
C LYS A 214 7.14 -2.22 2.59
N LEU A 215 7.07 -1.64 3.79
CA LEU A 215 7.10 -2.41 5.03
C LEU A 215 5.67 -2.72 5.46
N VAL A 216 5.48 -3.91 6.01
CA VAL A 216 4.22 -4.37 6.59
C VAL A 216 4.49 -4.84 8.01
N PHE A 217 3.55 -4.61 8.92
CA PHE A 217 3.65 -5.08 10.30
C PHE A 217 2.47 -5.97 10.66
N CYS A 218 2.77 -7.18 11.14
CA CYS A 218 1.79 -8.15 11.60
C CYS A 218 1.79 -8.24 13.12
N ILE A 219 0.63 -8.03 13.74
CA ILE A 219 0.46 -8.07 15.20
C ILE A 219 0.52 -9.53 15.69
N THR A 220 1.31 -9.79 16.73
CA THR A 220 1.42 -11.12 17.33
C THR A 220 0.08 -11.54 17.95
N GLY A 221 -0.37 -12.75 17.63
CA GLY A 221 -1.65 -13.28 18.14
C GLY A 221 -2.88 -12.74 17.41
N SER A 222 -2.69 -11.99 16.31
CA SER A 222 -3.77 -11.52 15.43
C SER A 222 -3.45 -11.88 13.97
N PRO A 223 -4.46 -12.14 13.12
CA PRO A 223 -4.27 -12.20 11.67
C PRO A 223 -4.05 -10.81 11.03
N THR A 224 -4.15 -9.73 11.79
CA THR A 224 -4.01 -8.36 11.29
C THR A 224 -2.57 -8.05 10.90
N CYS A 225 -2.36 -7.75 9.62
CA CYS A 225 -1.16 -7.13 9.07
C CYS A 225 -1.56 -5.81 8.41
N LEU A 226 -0.80 -4.75 8.66
CA LEU A 226 -1.06 -3.42 8.12
C LEU A 226 0.21 -2.86 7.49
N ASP A 227 0.04 -2.11 6.41
CA ASP A 227 1.14 -1.44 5.74
C ASP A 227 1.70 -0.33 6.63
N ILE A 228 2.98 -0.02 6.45
CA ILE A 228 3.62 1.14 7.06
C ILE A 228 3.52 2.32 6.09
N GLY A 229 2.72 3.31 6.48
CA GLY A 229 2.59 4.59 5.81
C GLY A 229 3.43 5.69 6.45
N ARG A 230 3.22 6.91 5.96
CA ARG A 230 3.77 8.14 6.54
C ARG A 230 2.63 9.02 7.04
N PHE A 231 2.85 9.70 8.15
CA PHE A 231 1.92 10.68 8.69
C PHE A 231 2.66 11.93 9.15
N ASP A 232 2.32 13.07 8.56
CA ASP A 232 2.80 14.37 9.03
C ASP A 232 1.87 14.89 10.12
N ALA A 233 2.37 14.92 11.36
CA ALA A 233 1.59 15.33 12.51
C ALA A 233 1.34 16.85 12.58
N GLN A 234 2.05 17.66 11.77
CA GLN A 234 1.93 19.13 11.72
C GLN A 234 2.02 19.82 13.10
N ASN A 235 2.73 19.20 14.04
CA ASN A 235 2.87 19.64 15.43
C ASN A 235 4.30 20.12 15.75
N GLY A 236 5.08 20.46 14.72
CA GLY A 236 6.47 20.93 14.86
C GLY A 236 7.51 19.82 14.93
N GLU A 237 7.11 18.55 14.79
CA GLU A 237 8.05 17.44 14.66
C GLU A 237 8.93 17.61 13.41
N GLY A 238 10.23 17.33 13.54
CA GLY A 238 11.20 17.52 12.46
C GLY A 238 11.13 16.46 11.35
N GLY A 239 9.99 15.83 11.12
CA GLY A 239 9.81 14.77 10.13
C GLY A 239 8.43 14.12 10.20
N ARG A 240 8.14 13.23 9.25
CA ARG A 240 6.88 12.48 9.17
C ARG A 240 6.99 11.19 9.98
N ARG A 241 6.03 10.88 10.83
CA ARG A 241 6.00 9.59 11.54
C ARG A 241 5.75 8.44 10.58
N LEU A 242 6.30 7.27 10.89
CA LEU A 242 5.85 6.03 10.28
C LEU A 242 4.67 5.46 11.07
N ASN A 243 3.61 5.02 10.41
CA ASN A 243 2.40 4.53 11.07
C ASN A 243 1.76 3.34 10.36
N LEU A 244 1.01 2.51 11.10
CA LEU A 244 0.13 1.51 10.50
C LEU A 244 -0.97 2.20 9.69
N THR A 245 -1.26 1.70 8.49
CA THR A 245 -2.23 2.28 7.57
C THR A 245 -2.95 1.22 6.73
N GLU A 246 -4.21 1.50 6.38
CA GLU A 246 -4.98 0.78 5.35
C GLU A 246 -4.98 1.54 4.01
N HIS A 247 -4.30 2.69 3.96
CA HIS A 247 -4.24 3.57 2.80
C HIS A 247 -2.89 3.44 2.08
N GLU A 248 -2.32 4.56 1.64
CA GLU A 248 -1.05 4.60 0.92
C GLU A 248 0.12 4.17 1.82
N ALA A 249 0.82 3.13 1.37
CA ALA A 249 2.05 2.66 2.00
C ALA A 249 3.24 3.54 1.63
N PHE A 250 4.28 3.53 2.45
CA PHE A 250 5.51 4.24 2.14
C PHE A 250 6.36 3.45 1.13
N ASP A 251 6.41 3.93 -0.12
CA ASP A 251 7.27 3.37 -1.15
C ASP A 251 8.76 3.68 -0.90
N ILE A 252 9.53 2.63 -0.64
CA ILE A 252 10.91 2.69 -0.17
C ILE A 252 11.86 1.84 -1.01
N VAL A 253 13.13 2.22 -0.95
CA VAL A 253 14.26 1.41 -1.43
C VAL A 253 15.34 1.32 -0.36
N PHE A 254 16.20 0.32 -0.50
CA PHE A 254 17.29 0.05 0.42
C PHE A 254 18.63 0.43 -0.20
N VAL A 255 19.40 1.26 0.51
CA VAL A 255 20.74 1.67 0.08
C VAL A 255 21.77 1.09 1.04
N PRO A 256 22.77 0.33 0.59
CA PRO A 256 23.81 -0.18 1.49
C PRO A 256 24.50 0.96 2.22
N ALA A 257 24.60 0.84 3.55
CA ALA A 257 25.35 1.78 4.36
C ALA A 257 26.78 1.26 4.51
N PHE A 258 27.71 1.78 3.70
CA PHE A 258 29.12 1.46 3.82
C PHE A 258 29.74 2.24 4.98
N GLU A 259 30.71 1.64 5.68
CA GLU A 259 31.39 2.28 6.82
C GLU A 259 32.09 3.61 6.45
N ALA A 260 32.37 3.85 5.16
CA ALA A 260 32.96 5.10 4.68
C ALA A 260 32.03 6.33 4.84
N ASP A 261 30.71 6.14 4.92
CA ASP A 261 29.75 7.24 5.18
C ASP A 261 29.83 7.78 6.62
N LYS A 262 30.57 7.09 7.50
CA LYS A 262 30.80 7.48 8.90
C LYS A 262 31.81 8.63 9.05
N VAL A 263 32.64 8.87 8.02
CA VAL A 263 33.78 9.79 8.10
C VAL A 263 33.41 11.26 7.84
N ILE A 264 32.27 11.56 7.20
CA ILE A 264 31.97 12.93 6.74
C ILE A 264 31.21 13.79 7.77
N LYS A 265 30.80 13.26 8.94
CA LYS A 265 30.05 14.04 9.95
C LYS A 265 30.88 14.66 11.09
N SER A 266 32.20 14.78 10.95
CA SER A 266 33.02 15.51 11.92
C SER A 266 34.02 16.43 11.23
N VAL A 267 33.53 17.44 10.52
CA VAL A 267 34.31 18.65 10.24
C VAL A 267 33.40 19.88 10.27
N VAL A 268 33.77 20.80 11.16
CA VAL A 268 33.26 22.17 11.47
C VAL A 268 32.06 22.27 12.40
#